data_AF-A0A7W1DX78-F1
#
_entry.id   AF-A0A7W1DX78-F1
#
_cell.length_a   1.000
_cell.length_b   1.000
_cell.length_c   1.000
_cell.angle_alpha   90.00
_cell.angle_beta   90.00
_cell.angle_gamma   90.00
#
_symmetry.space_group_name_H-M   'P 1'
#
loop_
_entity.id
_entity.type
_entity.pdbx_description
1 polymer ?
#
loop_
_entity_poly.entity_id
_entity_poly.type
_entity_poly.pdbx_seq_one_letter_code
_entity_poly.pdbx_strand_id
1 'polypeptide(L)'
;MRTLREWREARGWSYRELAEQAGVARWTVTRIEGGKAKRINRSTMLCLAAALAVEPQEISEFTLDGLDPATADHEPGRRRRPAATARPQPTGAAALRLPRNVSRVLPLSGRQTRRSASSPAHRANRPGARWGTERTTNMDSEQISSSVERAPRRNASDKLRVAIIGVGNCASSLVQGVSYYRDAPLDQFVPGLMHVDLGGYHVGDIEFSAAFDIDANKVGKDLSEAIFAEPNNTIKFSDVPNLGVPVHRGMTHDGLGKYLSELITKADGPTADIVRILRETETDVVVSYLPVGSEMATKWYVEQVLEAGCGFVNCIPVFIAREPYWQQRFLERGLPVIGDDIKSQVGATITHRMLARLFADRGVRVDRTYQLNFGGNTDFLNMLERERLDSKKVSKTNAVTSQIDYLLPSADVHVGPSDYVPWLQDRKWCHIRLEGTTFGDVPLNLEMKLEVWDSPNSAGVVIDAVRCAKLALDHGIAGALLAPSAYFMKSPPEQYHDDVARDRVEEFIQIYRRQTTSEGEATPAGSREVATP
;
A
#
# COMPACT_ATOMS: atom_id res chain seq x y z
N MET A 1 -35.62 -15.13 -9.96
CA MET A 1 -34.54 -14.47 -9.19
C MET A 1 -34.68 -12.98 -9.41
N ARG A 2 -34.57 -12.18 -8.35
CA ARG A 2 -34.55 -10.72 -8.45
C ARG A 2 -33.10 -10.27 -8.55
N THR A 3 -32.88 -9.12 -9.17
CA THR A 3 -31.56 -8.48 -9.16
C THR A 3 -31.24 -7.94 -7.76
N LEU A 4 -29.96 -7.73 -7.46
CA LEU A 4 -29.54 -7.05 -6.23
C LEU A 4 -30.21 -5.67 -6.11
N ARG A 5 -30.38 -4.99 -7.26
CA ARG A 5 -31.10 -3.72 -7.36
C ARG A 5 -32.55 -3.85 -6.92
N GLU A 6 -33.28 -4.82 -7.45
CA GLU A 6 -34.69 -5.03 -7.14
C GLU A 6 -34.89 -5.37 -5.65
N TRP A 7 -33.99 -6.14 -5.05
CA TRP A 7 -34.03 -6.42 -3.62
C TRP A 7 -33.75 -5.17 -2.77
N ARG A 8 -32.75 -4.36 -3.15
CA ARG A 8 -32.44 -3.10 -2.47
C ARG A 8 -33.60 -2.11 -2.55
N GLU A 9 -34.17 -1.93 -3.75
CA GLU A 9 -35.27 -1.00 -3.99
C GLU A 9 -36.56 -1.45 -3.31
N ALA A 10 -36.83 -2.75 -3.24
CA ALA A 10 -37.97 -3.30 -2.47
C ALA A 10 -37.89 -2.99 -0.97
N ARG A 11 -36.69 -2.76 -0.43
CA ARG A 11 -36.47 -2.32 0.96
C ARG A 11 -36.47 -0.80 1.14
N GLY A 12 -36.58 -0.04 0.06
CA GLY A 12 -36.45 1.42 0.09
C GLY A 12 -35.04 1.90 0.41
N TRP A 13 -34.02 1.05 0.27
CA TRP A 13 -32.65 1.38 0.64
C TRP A 13 -31.89 2.07 -0.48
N SER A 14 -31.13 3.10 -0.12
CA SER A 14 -30.07 3.67 -0.93
C SER A 14 -28.89 2.71 -1.07
N TYR A 15 -28.01 2.96 -2.04
CA TYR A 15 -26.75 2.22 -2.18
C TYR A 15 -25.91 2.25 -0.91
N ARG A 16 -25.98 3.35 -0.15
CA ARG A 16 -25.22 3.53 1.08
C ARG A 16 -25.76 2.65 2.21
N GLU A 17 -27.08 2.60 2.36
CA GLU A 17 -27.71 1.81 3.42
C GLU A 17 -27.50 0.31 3.22
N LEU A 18 -27.65 -0.21 2.00
CA LEU A 18 -27.34 -1.62 1.74
C LEU A 18 -25.85 -1.93 2.00
N ALA A 19 -24.97 -1.02 1.62
CA ALA A 19 -23.53 -1.19 1.81
C ALA A 19 -23.13 -1.19 3.29
N GLU A 20 -23.69 -0.27 4.09
CA GLU A 20 -23.49 -0.21 5.54
C GLU A 20 -24.05 -1.47 6.23
N GLN A 21 -25.26 -1.91 5.88
CA GLN A 21 -25.87 -3.11 6.44
C GLN A 21 -25.11 -4.41 6.08
N ALA A 22 -24.54 -4.46 4.88
CA ALA A 22 -23.75 -5.60 4.42
C ALA A 22 -22.26 -5.52 4.83
N GLY A 23 -21.80 -4.41 5.43
CA GLY A 23 -20.39 -4.22 5.75
C GLY A 23 -19.47 -4.22 4.50
N VAL A 24 -19.98 -3.73 3.37
CA VAL A 24 -19.23 -3.63 2.10
C VAL A 24 -19.17 -2.18 1.62
N ALA A 25 -18.25 -1.85 0.73
CA ALA A 25 -18.18 -0.50 0.16
C ALA A 25 -19.43 -0.20 -0.70
N ARG A 26 -19.93 1.05 -0.65
CA ARG A 26 -21.08 1.51 -1.47
C ARG A 26 -20.91 1.18 -2.95
N TRP A 27 -19.70 1.38 -3.48
CA TRP A 27 -19.43 1.14 -4.89
C TRP A 27 -19.51 -0.34 -5.25
N THR A 28 -19.26 -1.28 -4.33
CA THR A 28 -19.46 -2.73 -4.54
C THR A 28 -20.89 -3.01 -4.93
N VAL A 29 -21.86 -2.42 -4.23
CA VAL A 29 -23.29 -2.50 -4.57
C VAL A 29 -23.53 -1.88 -5.95
N THR A 30 -23.03 -0.67 -6.21
CA THR A 30 -23.24 -0.01 -7.52
C THR A 30 -22.60 -0.78 -8.69
N ARG A 31 -21.48 -1.48 -8.45
CA ARG A 31 -20.74 -2.22 -9.48
C ARG A 31 -21.46 -3.53 -9.83
N ILE A 32 -21.98 -4.22 -8.80
CA ILE A 32 -22.79 -5.42 -8.99
C ILE A 32 -24.06 -5.06 -9.73
N GLU A 33 -24.81 -4.05 -9.26
CA GLU A 33 -26.04 -3.60 -9.93
C GLU A 33 -25.79 -3.01 -11.32
N GLY A 34 -24.63 -2.41 -11.54
CA GLY A 34 -24.22 -1.87 -12.82
C GLY A 34 -23.68 -2.90 -13.82
N GLY A 35 -23.66 -4.20 -13.46
CA GLY A 35 -23.13 -5.28 -14.31
C GLY A 35 -21.63 -5.20 -14.57
N LYS A 36 -20.90 -4.38 -13.82
CA LYS A 36 -19.45 -4.14 -13.97
C LYS A 36 -18.59 -5.11 -13.14
N ALA A 37 -19.21 -5.96 -12.33
CA ALA A 37 -18.54 -6.99 -11.56
C ALA A 37 -18.41 -8.29 -12.38
N LYS A 38 -17.22 -8.58 -12.91
CA LYS A 38 -16.95 -9.82 -13.67
C LYS A 38 -16.99 -11.09 -12.80
N ARG A 39 -16.70 -10.96 -11.50
CA ARG A 39 -16.74 -12.04 -10.50
C ARG A 39 -17.00 -11.44 -9.13
N ILE A 40 -17.95 -11.98 -8.39
CA ILE A 40 -18.31 -11.51 -7.05
C ILE A 40 -17.73 -12.50 -6.03
N ASN A 41 -16.99 -12.00 -5.04
CA ASN A 41 -16.44 -12.85 -3.98
C ASN A 41 -17.58 -13.49 -3.19
N ARG A 42 -17.47 -14.79 -2.86
CA ARG A 42 -18.46 -15.53 -2.05
C ARG A 42 -18.76 -14.84 -0.72
N SER A 43 -17.74 -14.26 -0.06
CA SER A 43 -17.95 -13.48 1.17
C SER A 43 -18.87 -12.28 0.92
N THR A 44 -18.61 -11.49 -0.12
CA THR A 44 -19.44 -10.35 -0.53
C THR A 44 -20.86 -10.77 -0.89
N MET A 45 -21.04 -11.89 -1.60
CA MET A 45 -22.37 -12.43 -1.91
C MET A 45 -23.13 -12.78 -0.63
N LEU A 46 -22.49 -13.47 0.30
CA LEU A 46 -23.10 -13.87 1.57
C LEU A 46 -23.47 -12.64 2.43
N CYS A 47 -22.60 -11.63 2.52
CA CYS A 47 -22.90 -10.41 3.27
C CYS A 47 -24.08 -9.63 2.69
N LEU A 48 -24.14 -9.48 1.36
CA LEU A 48 -25.24 -8.78 0.69
C LEU A 48 -26.57 -9.55 0.80
N ALA A 49 -26.53 -10.87 0.65
CA ALA A 49 -27.70 -11.73 0.83
C ALA A 49 -28.21 -11.68 2.28
N ALA A 50 -27.30 -11.76 3.26
CA ALA A 50 -27.63 -11.66 4.68
C ALA A 50 -28.25 -10.29 5.03
N ALA A 51 -27.68 -9.18 4.54
CA ALA A 51 -28.23 -7.84 4.75
C ALA A 51 -29.65 -7.71 4.19
N LEU A 52 -29.92 -8.35 3.04
CA LEU A 52 -31.23 -8.39 2.39
C LEU A 52 -32.14 -9.49 2.96
N ALA A 53 -31.69 -10.27 3.94
CA ALA A 53 -32.37 -11.43 4.52
C ALA A 53 -32.95 -12.39 3.45
N VAL A 54 -32.14 -12.70 2.44
CA VAL A 54 -32.46 -13.61 1.34
C VAL A 54 -31.34 -14.61 1.17
N GLU A 55 -31.63 -15.75 0.55
CA GLU A 55 -30.59 -16.69 0.17
C GLU A 55 -29.77 -16.13 -1.02
N PRO A 56 -28.45 -16.39 -1.10
CA PRO A 56 -27.62 -15.89 -2.20
C PRO A 56 -28.15 -16.32 -3.59
N GLN A 57 -28.79 -17.48 -3.66
CA GLN A 57 -29.38 -18.02 -4.89
C GLN A 57 -30.59 -17.21 -5.38
N GLU A 58 -31.21 -16.39 -4.52
CA GLU A 58 -32.35 -15.55 -4.89
C GLU A 58 -31.94 -14.28 -5.63
N ILE A 59 -30.64 -13.94 -5.60
CA ILE A 59 -30.03 -12.78 -6.26
C ILE A 59 -29.40 -13.23 -7.59
N SER A 60 -29.92 -12.68 -8.69
CA SER A 60 -29.55 -13.12 -10.05
C SER A 60 -28.08 -12.95 -10.40
N GLU A 61 -27.40 -11.96 -9.83
CA GLU A 61 -26.00 -11.66 -10.07
C GLU A 61 -25.07 -12.69 -9.39
N PHE A 62 -25.60 -13.51 -8.48
CA PHE A 62 -24.83 -14.46 -7.67
C PHE A 62 -24.83 -15.88 -8.25
N THR A 63 -25.51 -16.11 -9.39
CA THR A 63 -25.72 -17.45 -9.97
C THR A 63 -24.77 -17.83 -11.12
N LEU A 64 -23.62 -17.16 -11.29
CA LEU A 64 -22.62 -17.57 -12.28
C LEU A 64 -21.35 -18.15 -11.61
N ASP A 65 -21.18 -19.47 -11.82
CA ASP A 65 -20.03 -20.35 -11.53
C ASP A 65 -19.46 -20.33 -10.10
N GLY A 66 -20.00 -21.18 -9.21
CA GLY A 66 -19.27 -21.60 -8.00
C GLY A 66 -20.04 -22.11 -6.78
N LEU A 67 -21.33 -22.45 -6.88
CA LEU A 67 -22.06 -23.09 -5.78
C LEU A 67 -22.73 -24.37 -6.28
N ASP A 68 -21.98 -25.47 -6.32
CA ASP A 68 -22.56 -26.81 -6.50
C ASP A 68 -23.22 -27.23 -5.16
N PRO A 69 -24.52 -27.55 -5.12
CA PRO A 69 -25.23 -27.91 -3.88
C PRO A 69 -25.03 -29.36 -3.40
N ALA A 70 -24.25 -30.20 -4.11
CA ALA A 70 -24.30 -31.66 -3.93
C ALA A 70 -23.44 -32.29 -2.80
N THR A 71 -23.07 -31.56 -1.73
CA THR A 71 -22.35 -32.15 -0.57
C THR A 71 -22.94 -31.79 0.79
N ALA A 72 -24.26 -31.79 0.91
CA ALA A 72 -24.93 -31.62 2.20
C ALA A 72 -26.15 -32.54 2.30
N ASP A 73 -25.90 -33.82 2.55
CA ASP A 73 -26.89 -34.69 3.21
C ASP A 73 -26.17 -35.91 3.82
N HIS A 74 -25.83 -35.81 5.10
CA HIS A 74 -25.80 -36.96 6.00
C HIS A 74 -25.82 -36.49 7.46
N GLU A 75 -27.01 -36.48 8.06
CA GLU A 75 -27.16 -36.47 9.52
C GLU A 75 -26.95 -37.89 10.12
N PRO A 76 -26.48 -38.00 11.37
CA PRO A 76 -26.06 -39.25 11.96
C PRO A 76 -27.21 -39.97 12.71
N GLY A 77 -27.64 -41.10 12.16
CA GLY A 77 -28.55 -42.04 12.82
C GLY A 77 -27.88 -42.90 13.88
N ARG A 78 -28.32 -42.75 15.14
CA ARG A 78 -28.02 -43.61 16.30
C ARG A 78 -28.24 -45.11 16.00
N ARG A 79 -27.24 -45.96 16.31
CA ARG A 79 -27.45 -47.31 16.86
C ARG A 79 -26.36 -47.68 17.87
N ARG A 80 -26.78 -48.35 18.96
CA ARG A 80 -25.96 -48.80 20.11
C ARG A 80 -25.44 -50.24 19.92
N ARG A 81 -24.15 -50.41 20.27
CA ARG A 81 -23.45 -51.53 20.98
C ARG A 81 -23.19 -52.89 20.27
N PRO A 82 -22.20 -53.71 20.73
CA PRO A 82 -21.18 -53.49 21.79
C PRO A 82 -19.71 -53.85 21.39
N ALA A 83 -18.83 -53.64 22.38
CA ALA A 83 -17.37 -53.73 22.44
C ALA A 83 -16.67 -55.00 21.89
N ALA A 84 -15.44 -54.81 21.40
CA ALA A 84 -14.36 -55.78 21.51
C ALA A 84 -12.99 -55.06 21.54
N THR A 85 -12.11 -55.60 22.38
CA THR A 85 -10.80 -55.12 22.83
C THR A 85 -9.65 -55.35 21.83
N ALA A 86 -8.58 -54.56 22.00
CA ALA A 86 -7.15 -54.90 21.86
C ALA A 86 -6.32 -54.08 20.82
N ARG A 87 -5.28 -53.41 21.33
CA ARG A 87 -4.01 -53.03 20.66
C ARG A 87 -3.12 -54.30 20.52
N PRO A 88 -2.02 -54.36 19.72
CA PRO A 88 -1.11 -53.25 19.35
C PRO A 88 -0.57 -53.23 17.89
N GLN A 89 0.19 -52.16 17.57
CA GLN A 89 1.12 -52.01 16.41
C GLN A 89 2.32 -53.02 16.48
N PRO A 90 3.33 -53.09 15.56
CA PRO A 90 3.74 -52.18 14.47
C PRO A 90 4.29 -52.83 13.16
N THR A 91 4.81 -51.96 12.27
CA THR A 91 5.83 -52.16 11.21
C THR A 91 5.36 -52.40 9.76
N GLY A 92 6.02 -51.71 8.82
CA GLY A 92 5.96 -52.03 7.39
C GLY A 92 6.04 -50.82 6.47
N ALA A 93 7.26 -50.48 6.03
CA ALA A 93 7.51 -49.55 4.94
C ALA A 93 6.94 -50.09 3.61
N ALA A 94 6.36 -49.22 2.78
CA ALA A 94 6.14 -49.51 1.37
C ALA A 94 6.14 -48.21 0.54
N ALA A 95 7.18 -48.07 -0.28
CA ALA A 95 7.23 -47.15 -1.40
C ALA A 95 6.42 -47.71 -2.57
N LEU A 96 5.68 -46.89 -3.33
CA LEU A 96 5.39 -47.09 -4.76
C LEU A 96 4.74 -45.80 -5.32
N ARG A 97 5.47 -45.07 -6.17
CA ARG A 97 5.33 -44.98 -7.64
C ARG A 97 4.20 -44.07 -8.15
N LEU A 98 4.62 -42.96 -8.74
CA LEU A 98 3.88 -42.13 -9.69
C LEU A 98 3.80 -42.81 -11.08
N PRO A 99 2.72 -42.61 -11.85
CA PRO A 99 2.76 -42.77 -13.29
C PRO A 99 2.92 -41.43 -14.03
N ARG A 100 3.70 -41.47 -15.10
CA ARG A 100 3.91 -40.41 -16.10
C ARG A 100 3.23 -40.79 -17.42
N ASN A 101 2.81 -39.74 -18.14
CA ASN A 101 2.62 -39.60 -19.60
C ASN A 101 1.32 -40.16 -20.21
N VAL A 102 0.62 -39.35 -21.05
CA VAL A 102 0.65 -39.27 -22.55
C VAL A 102 -0.15 -37.98 -22.92
N SER A 103 0.35 -36.88 -23.55
CA SER A 103 0.82 -36.57 -24.93
C SER A 103 -0.20 -36.60 -26.10
N ARG A 104 -0.51 -35.41 -26.68
CA ARG A 104 -0.88 -35.01 -28.08
C ARG A 104 -1.97 -33.91 -28.05
N VAL A 105 -1.82 -32.66 -28.52
CA VAL A 105 -1.32 -32.00 -29.76
C VAL A 105 -2.36 -31.91 -30.90
N LEU A 106 -3.00 -30.71 -30.98
CA LEU A 106 -3.37 -29.85 -32.14
C LEU A 106 -4.47 -30.29 -33.15
N PRO A 107 -4.94 -29.40 -34.08
CA PRO A 107 -5.51 -28.04 -33.95
C PRO A 107 -6.77 -27.84 -34.85
N LEU A 108 -7.36 -26.62 -34.90
CA LEU A 108 -7.68 -25.86 -36.14
C LEU A 108 -8.78 -24.77 -35.95
N SER A 109 -8.37 -23.54 -36.29
CA SER A 109 -9.06 -22.44 -36.99
C SER A 109 -10.56 -22.48 -37.31
N GLY A 110 -11.20 -21.30 -37.17
CA GLY A 110 -11.66 -20.59 -38.37
C GLY A 110 -13.12 -20.10 -38.45
N ARG A 111 -13.25 -18.78 -38.59
CA ARG A 111 -14.25 -17.99 -39.37
C ARG A 111 -15.68 -17.76 -38.86
N GLN A 112 -15.89 -16.48 -38.50
CA GLN A 112 -16.88 -15.52 -39.04
C GLN A 112 -18.04 -16.04 -39.91
N THR A 113 -19.26 -15.58 -39.61
CA THR A 113 -20.13 -14.76 -40.49
C THR A 113 -21.45 -14.43 -39.74
N ARG A 114 -21.75 -13.14 -39.52
CA ARG A 114 -22.65 -12.24 -40.27
C ARG A 114 -24.15 -12.31 -39.91
N ARG A 115 -24.63 -11.12 -39.55
CA ARG A 115 -25.89 -10.45 -39.97
C ARG A 115 -27.22 -10.91 -39.39
N SER A 116 -27.88 -9.97 -38.71
CA SER A 116 -29.09 -9.22 -39.13
C SER A 116 -29.97 -8.97 -37.89
N ALA A 117 -30.09 -7.72 -37.44
CA ALA A 117 -31.00 -6.66 -37.91
C ALA A 117 -32.45 -6.90 -37.45
N SER A 118 -32.93 -6.07 -36.49
CA SER A 118 -34.07 -5.17 -36.68
C SER A 118 -34.60 -4.61 -35.35
N SER A 119 -34.44 -3.28 -35.20
CA SER A 119 -35.31 -2.32 -34.48
C SER A 119 -36.83 -2.54 -34.78
N PRO A 120 -37.82 -1.93 -34.08
CA PRO A 120 -37.77 -0.54 -33.58
C PRO A 120 -38.54 -0.14 -32.29
N ALA A 121 -38.09 1.00 -31.77
CA ALA A 121 -38.83 2.16 -31.26
C ALA A 121 -40.13 1.96 -30.45
N HIS A 122 -40.18 2.57 -29.27
CA HIS A 122 -41.22 3.56 -28.97
C HIS A 122 -40.72 4.66 -28.01
N ARG A 123 -41.32 5.83 -28.19
CA ARG A 123 -40.93 7.19 -27.82
C ARG A 123 -42.00 7.75 -26.88
N ALA A 124 -41.62 8.34 -25.74
CA ALA A 124 -42.37 9.34 -24.96
C ALA A 124 -41.46 9.82 -23.81
N ASN A 125 -40.72 10.92 -23.89
CA ASN A 125 -41.11 12.34 -23.78
C ASN A 125 -41.85 12.75 -22.49
N ARG A 126 -41.05 13.16 -21.47
CA ARG A 126 -41.17 14.35 -20.59
C ARG A 126 -42.32 14.41 -19.54
N PRO A 127 -42.27 15.33 -18.54
CA PRO A 127 -41.14 16.06 -17.92
C PRO A 127 -41.22 16.22 -16.36
N GLY A 128 -40.08 16.58 -15.74
CA GLY A 128 -40.00 17.66 -14.74
C GLY A 128 -40.47 17.43 -13.29
N ALA A 129 -39.53 17.57 -12.34
CA ALA A 129 -39.80 18.28 -11.08
C ALA A 129 -38.48 18.71 -10.42
N ARG A 130 -38.28 20.03 -10.34
CA ARG A 130 -37.31 20.72 -9.49
C ARG A 130 -37.81 20.71 -8.04
N TRP A 131 -36.93 20.45 -7.09
CA TRP A 131 -36.95 20.92 -5.70
C TRP A 131 -35.48 20.94 -5.26
N GLY A 132 -34.91 21.93 -4.59
CA GLY A 132 -35.45 23.01 -3.79
C GLY A 132 -34.39 23.25 -2.71
N THR A 133 -33.87 24.47 -2.68
CA THR A 133 -32.75 24.98 -1.87
C THR A 133 -33.13 25.27 -0.42
N GLU A 134 -32.26 24.94 0.54
CA GLU A 134 -32.18 25.55 1.88
C GLU A 134 -30.67 25.76 2.16
N ARG A 135 -30.07 26.96 2.04
CA ARG A 135 -30.11 28.13 2.94
C ARG A 135 -29.95 27.80 4.42
N THR A 136 -28.70 27.71 4.86
CA THR A 136 -28.29 28.08 6.23
C THR A 136 -27.43 29.34 6.16
N THR A 137 -27.67 30.19 7.14
CA THR A 137 -27.40 31.63 7.23
C THR A 137 -25.93 31.97 7.51
N ASN A 138 -25.51 33.10 6.92
CA ASN A 138 -24.28 33.83 7.20
C ASN A 138 -24.14 34.16 8.69
N MET A 139 -22.96 33.90 9.25
CA MET A 139 -22.41 34.65 10.37
C MET A 139 -21.18 35.40 9.88
N ASP A 140 -21.02 36.61 10.41
CA ASP A 140 -20.22 37.70 9.90
C ASP A 140 -18.72 37.37 9.80
N SER A 141 -18.17 37.59 8.61
CA SER A 141 -16.74 37.58 8.34
C SER A 141 -16.30 38.96 7.87
N GLU A 142 -16.06 39.86 8.83
CA GLU A 142 -15.24 41.05 8.62
C GLU A 142 -14.00 40.96 9.51
N GLN A 143 -12.84 41.27 8.89
CA GLN A 143 -11.51 41.44 9.50
C GLN A 143 -10.70 40.19 9.84
N ILE A 144 -10.19 39.49 8.81
CA ILE A 144 -8.76 39.12 8.73
C ILE A 144 -8.32 39.31 7.27
N SER A 145 -7.94 40.54 6.91
CA SER A 145 -7.13 40.78 5.71
C SER A 145 -5.66 40.83 6.12
N SER A 146 -5.00 39.67 6.17
CA SER A 146 -3.56 39.60 6.03
C SER A 146 -3.26 38.73 4.82
N SER A 147 -2.52 39.33 3.90
CA SER A 147 -2.08 38.81 2.62
C SER A 147 -1.27 37.52 2.79
N VAL A 148 -1.95 36.38 2.68
CA VAL A 148 -1.31 35.12 2.28
C VAL A 148 -1.20 35.20 0.76
N GLU A 149 -0.01 35.53 0.27
CA GLU A 149 0.33 35.33 -1.14
C GLU A 149 0.04 33.87 -1.50
N ARG A 150 -1.00 33.66 -2.30
CA ARG A 150 -1.30 32.35 -2.88
C ARG A 150 -0.08 31.92 -3.67
N ALA A 151 0.53 30.80 -3.26
CA ALA A 151 1.67 30.22 -3.95
C ALA A 151 1.39 30.16 -5.47
N PRO A 152 2.39 30.49 -6.32
CA PRO A 152 2.21 30.49 -7.76
C PRO A 152 1.74 29.11 -8.20
N ARG A 153 0.70 29.06 -9.06
CA ARG A 153 0.25 27.82 -9.70
C ARG A 153 1.45 27.23 -10.45
N ARG A 154 2.09 26.20 -9.88
CA ARG A 154 3.12 25.42 -10.58
C ARG A 154 2.50 24.88 -11.86
N ASN A 155 3.19 25.05 -12.98
CA ASN A 155 2.82 24.40 -14.23
C ASN A 155 2.69 22.90 -13.96
N ALA A 156 1.60 22.29 -14.42
CA ALA A 156 1.43 20.84 -14.40
C ALA A 156 2.45 20.23 -15.37
N SER A 157 3.70 20.10 -14.94
CA SER A 157 4.65 19.26 -15.63
C SER A 157 4.14 17.82 -15.54
N ASP A 158 4.35 17.04 -16.60
CA ASP A 158 4.06 15.60 -16.57
C ASP A 158 4.98 14.83 -15.61
N LYS A 159 5.94 15.51 -15.00
CA LYS A 159 6.97 14.92 -14.14
C LYS A 159 6.66 15.10 -12.66
N LEU A 160 7.14 14.13 -11.90
CA LEU A 160 7.10 14.10 -10.44
C LEU A 160 8.52 14.27 -9.92
N ARG A 161 8.84 15.46 -9.41
CA ARG A 161 10.17 15.77 -8.87
C ARG A 161 10.30 15.35 -7.42
N VAL A 162 11.19 14.40 -7.15
CA VAL A 162 11.38 13.77 -5.84
C VAL A 162 12.75 14.12 -5.27
N ALA A 163 12.78 14.65 -4.04
CA ALA A 163 14.00 14.76 -3.26
C ALA A 163 14.11 13.65 -2.21
N ILE A 164 15.34 13.23 -1.90
CA ILE A 164 15.62 12.18 -0.91
C ILE A 164 16.43 12.75 0.26
N ILE A 165 15.96 12.48 1.48
CA ILE A 165 16.72 12.71 2.71
C ILE A 165 17.19 11.35 3.24
N GLY A 166 18.51 11.15 3.30
CA GLY A 166 19.14 9.89 3.67
C GLY A 166 19.31 8.96 2.47
N VAL A 167 20.51 8.90 1.90
CA VAL A 167 20.85 8.11 0.71
C VAL A 167 21.32 6.71 1.13
N GLY A 168 20.49 6.00 1.89
CA GLY A 168 20.73 4.63 2.39
C GLY A 168 20.35 3.51 1.40
N ASN A 169 20.27 2.27 1.89
CA ASN A 169 19.82 1.12 1.10
C ASN A 169 18.40 1.28 0.53
N CYS A 170 17.47 1.89 1.29
CA CYS A 170 16.12 2.18 0.82
C CYS A 170 16.13 3.16 -0.36
N ALA A 171 16.92 4.25 -0.27
CA ALA A 171 17.11 5.18 -1.37
C ALA A 171 17.73 4.49 -2.59
N SER A 172 18.73 3.64 -2.38
CA SER A 172 19.33 2.84 -3.45
C SER A 172 18.30 1.96 -4.17
N SER A 173 17.44 1.29 -3.41
CA SER A 173 16.40 0.43 -3.99
C SER A 173 15.31 1.24 -4.71
N LEU A 174 14.96 2.44 -4.22
CA LEU A 174 14.03 3.36 -4.87
C LEU A 174 14.58 3.85 -6.21
N VAL A 175 15.81 4.38 -6.22
CA VAL A 175 16.44 4.92 -7.44
C VAL A 175 16.66 3.84 -8.49
N GLN A 176 17.15 2.67 -8.07
CA GLN A 176 17.26 1.50 -8.95
C GLN A 176 15.88 1.07 -9.49
N GLY A 177 14.85 1.04 -8.64
CA GLY A 177 13.48 0.65 -9.03
C GLY A 177 12.88 1.57 -10.09
N VAL A 178 13.04 2.89 -9.92
CA VAL A 178 12.60 3.89 -10.92
C VAL A 178 13.36 3.71 -12.23
N SER A 179 14.67 3.46 -12.19
CA SER A 179 15.46 3.20 -13.41
C SER A 179 15.04 1.90 -14.11
N TYR A 180 14.83 0.83 -13.34
CA TYR A 180 14.52 -0.50 -13.86
C TYR A 180 13.15 -0.58 -14.55
N TYR A 181 12.15 0.12 -13.99
CA TYR A 181 10.77 0.13 -14.49
C TYR A 181 10.42 1.40 -15.29
N ARG A 182 11.42 2.19 -15.71
CA ARG A 182 11.22 3.46 -16.44
C ARG A 182 10.36 3.30 -17.70
N ASP A 183 10.55 2.18 -18.41
CA ASP A 183 9.90 1.87 -19.69
C ASP A 183 8.91 0.70 -19.59
N ALA A 184 8.43 0.39 -18.38
CA ALA A 184 7.45 -0.68 -18.18
C ALA A 184 6.17 -0.41 -18.99
N PRO A 185 5.62 -1.39 -19.74
CA PRO A 185 4.34 -1.22 -20.41
C PRO A 185 3.19 -0.96 -19.42
N LEU A 186 2.23 -0.12 -19.80
CA LEU A 186 1.14 0.32 -18.93
C LEU A 186 0.29 -0.82 -18.36
N ASP A 187 0.15 -1.92 -19.10
CA ASP A 187 -0.61 -3.11 -18.74
C ASP A 187 0.25 -4.22 -18.10
N GLN A 188 1.55 -3.99 -17.94
CA GLN A 188 2.45 -4.94 -17.31
C GLN A 188 2.13 -5.09 -15.81
N PHE A 189 2.04 -6.33 -15.34
CA PHE A 189 2.11 -6.61 -13.92
C PHE A 189 3.56 -6.47 -13.42
N VAL A 190 3.80 -5.48 -12.56
CA VAL A 190 5.09 -5.28 -11.90
C VAL A 190 4.99 -5.70 -10.43
N PRO A 191 5.75 -6.72 -9.98
CA PRO A 191 5.74 -7.14 -8.58
C PRO A 191 6.12 -5.98 -7.65
N GLY A 192 5.22 -5.67 -6.72
CA GLY A 192 5.47 -4.66 -5.71
C GLY A 192 4.93 -3.26 -5.99
N LEU A 193 4.36 -3.03 -7.17
CA LEU A 193 3.61 -1.82 -7.49
C LEU A 193 2.11 -2.12 -7.52
N MET A 194 1.29 -1.17 -7.09
CA MET A 194 -0.15 -1.23 -7.34
C MET A 194 -0.45 -1.07 -8.83
N HIS A 195 0.17 -0.06 -9.45
CA HIS A 195 -0.01 0.30 -10.86
C HIS A 195 1.30 0.77 -11.47
N VAL A 196 1.53 0.43 -12.74
CA VAL A 196 2.62 1.00 -13.54
C VAL A 196 2.36 2.49 -13.81
N ASP A 197 1.14 2.82 -14.21
CA ASP A 197 0.60 4.20 -14.26
C ASP A 197 -0.41 4.41 -13.11
N LEU A 198 -0.01 5.21 -12.13
CA LEU A 198 -0.83 5.56 -10.97
C LEU A 198 -1.45 6.94 -11.18
N GLY A 199 -2.71 6.96 -11.60
CA GLY A 199 -3.50 8.19 -11.74
C GLY A 199 -3.00 9.15 -12.83
N GLY A 200 -2.26 8.66 -13.83
CA GLY A 200 -1.60 9.48 -14.86
C GLY A 200 -0.15 9.79 -14.55
N TYR A 201 0.48 9.05 -13.63
CA TYR A 201 1.90 9.09 -13.33
C TYR A 201 2.53 7.73 -13.55
N HIS A 202 3.27 7.59 -14.64
CA HIS A 202 4.09 6.43 -14.92
C HIS A 202 5.27 6.36 -13.95
N VAL A 203 5.83 5.17 -13.71
CA VAL A 203 7.06 5.03 -12.92
C VAL A 203 8.19 5.89 -13.50
N GLY A 204 8.30 5.95 -14.84
CA GLY A 204 9.26 6.78 -15.56
C GLY A 204 9.01 8.29 -15.52
N ASP A 205 7.91 8.75 -14.91
CA ASP A 205 7.67 10.18 -14.67
C ASP A 205 8.31 10.68 -13.37
N ILE A 206 8.84 9.77 -12.55
CA ILE A 206 9.60 10.14 -11.35
C ILE A 206 11.00 10.60 -11.77
N GLU A 207 11.33 11.84 -11.41
CA GLU A 207 12.66 12.42 -11.57
C GLU A 207 13.22 12.81 -10.21
N PHE A 208 14.46 12.42 -9.93
CA PHE A 208 15.11 12.85 -8.69
C PHE A 208 15.63 14.27 -8.86
N SER A 209 15.25 15.17 -7.96
CA SER A 209 15.55 16.60 -8.06
C SER A 209 16.64 17.05 -7.08
N ALA A 210 16.72 16.43 -5.90
CA ALA A 210 17.73 16.72 -4.90
C ALA A 210 17.98 15.51 -3.99
N ALA A 211 19.15 15.45 -3.36
CA ALA A 211 19.47 14.44 -2.37
C ALA A 211 20.29 15.04 -1.22
N PHE A 212 20.07 14.54 -0.01
CA PHE A 212 20.74 15.01 1.20
C PHE A 212 21.27 13.84 2.01
N ASP A 213 22.53 13.90 2.43
CA ASP A 213 23.14 12.92 3.33
C ASP A 213 24.17 13.60 4.25
N ILE A 214 24.68 12.87 5.22
CA ILE A 214 25.70 13.32 6.16
C ILE A 214 27.02 12.59 6.00
N ASP A 215 27.05 11.48 5.28
CA ASP A 215 28.22 10.64 5.08
C ASP A 215 29.21 11.27 4.07
N ALA A 216 30.47 11.39 4.47
CA ALA A 216 31.57 11.87 3.62
C ALA A 216 31.75 11.02 2.35
N ASN A 217 31.35 9.75 2.38
CA ASN A 217 31.39 8.88 1.21
C ASN A 217 30.30 9.19 0.18
N LYS A 218 29.29 10.00 0.53
CA LYS A 218 28.10 10.26 -0.29
C LYS A 218 28.00 11.73 -0.68
N VAL A 219 28.22 12.64 0.27
CA VAL A 219 28.13 14.09 0.04
C VAL A 219 29.09 14.51 -1.08
N GLY A 220 28.57 15.25 -2.06
CA GLY A 220 29.30 15.73 -3.23
C GLY A 220 29.27 14.80 -4.45
N LYS A 221 28.89 13.53 -4.29
CA LYS A 221 28.71 12.60 -5.43
C LYS A 221 27.37 12.80 -6.12
N ASP A 222 27.28 12.37 -7.37
CA ASP A 222 25.98 12.22 -8.03
C ASP A 222 25.15 11.15 -7.33
N LEU A 223 23.83 11.32 -7.29
CA LEU A 223 22.92 10.38 -6.67
C LEU A 223 23.05 8.97 -7.27
N SER A 224 23.32 8.82 -8.57
CA SER A 224 23.53 7.52 -9.22
C SER A 224 24.75 6.76 -8.69
N GLU A 225 25.75 7.47 -8.15
CA GLU A 225 26.95 6.91 -7.54
C GLU A 225 26.77 6.72 -6.03
N ALA A 226 26.20 7.72 -5.36
CA ALA A 226 26.03 7.73 -3.91
C ALA A 226 25.14 6.58 -3.40
N ILE A 227 24.16 6.14 -4.19
CA ILE A 227 23.32 4.97 -3.85
C ILE A 227 24.09 3.66 -3.76
N PHE A 228 25.27 3.56 -4.37
CA PHE A 228 26.16 2.39 -4.31
C PHE A 228 27.37 2.61 -3.41
N ALA A 229 27.55 3.81 -2.85
CA ALA A 229 28.65 4.11 -1.95
C ALA A 229 28.43 3.44 -0.59
N GLU A 230 29.50 2.86 -0.04
CA GLU A 230 29.51 2.32 1.32
C GLU A 230 29.02 3.36 2.34
N PRO A 231 28.28 2.93 3.38
CA PRO A 231 28.01 1.54 3.78
C PRO A 231 26.77 0.91 3.12
N ASN A 232 26.25 1.47 2.00
CA ASN A 232 25.13 0.82 1.29
C ASN A 232 25.56 -0.56 0.76
N ASN A 233 24.68 -1.54 0.94
CA ASN A 233 24.93 -2.94 0.64
C ASN A 233 23.68 -3.70 0.19
N THR A 234 22.69 -2.99 -0.38
CA THR A 234 21.54 -3.63 -1.03
C THR A 234 21.92 -4.32 -2.33
N ILE A 235 21.07 -5.24 -2.78
CA ILE A 235 21.22 -5.92 -4.06
C ILE A 235 21.20 -4.90 -5.20
N LYS A 236 22.18 -5.02 -6.11
CA LYS A 236 22.18 -4.28 -7.37
C LYS A 236 21.36 -5.05 -8.40
N PHE A 237 20.22 -4.51 -8.78
CA PHE A 237 19.32 -5.09 -9.79
C PHE A 237 19.10 -4.20 -11.01
N SER A 238 19.61 -2.96 -10.97
CA SER A 238 19.63 -2.05 -12.12
C SER A 238 20.93 -1.24 -12.13
N ASP A 239 21.45 -0.98 -13.33
CA ASP A 239 22.33 0.16 -13.53
C ASP A 239 21.50 1.45 -13.51
N VAL A 240 22.10 2.53 -13.01
CA VAL A 240 21.46 3.84 -12.91
C VAL A 240 22.34 4.82 -13.69
N PRO A 241 21.80 5.50 -14.72
CA PRO A 241 22.57 6.51 -15.46
C PRO A 241 22.87 7.71 -14.55
N ASN A 242 23.87 8.51 -14.93
CA ASN A 242 24.16 9.77 -14.22
C ASN A 242 22.90 10.65 -14.19
N LEU A 243 22.52 11.11 -13.00
CA LEU A 243 21.27 11.83 -12.79
C LEU A 243 21.46 13.36 -12.81
N GLY A 244 22.70 13.85 -12.66
CA GLY A 244 22.99 15.27 -12.49
C GLY A 244 22.49 15.82 -11.14
N VAL A 245 22.33 14.96 -10.14
CA VAL A 245 21.77 15.28 -8.82
C VAL A 245 22.86 15.11 -7.76
N PRO A 246 23.59 16.17 -7.39
CA PRO A 246 24.59 16.06 -6.35
C PRO A 246 23.94 15.82 -4.99
N VAL A 247 24.56 14.96 -4.17
CA VAL A 247 24.17 14.76 -2.78
C VAL A 247 24.70 15.93 -1.94
N HIS A 248 23.81 16.71 -1.38
CA HIS A 248 24.14 17.86 -0.54
C HIS A 248 24.34 17.47 0.92
N ARG A 249 25.14 18.26 1.65
CA ARG A 249 25.36 18.10 3.08
C ARG A 249 24.06 18.41 3.85
N GLY A 250 23.41 17.39 4.38
CA GLY A 250 22.18 17.51 5.17
C GLY A 250 22.40 17.92 6.63
N MET A 251 21.34 18.13 7.40
CA MET A 251 21.44 18.29 8.85
C MET A 251 21.69 16.95 9.54
N THR A 252 22.60 16.93 10.52
CA THR A 252 22.93 15.72 11.29
C THR A 252 21.97 15.46 12.45
N HIS A 253 21.80 16.43 13.38
CA HIS A 253 21.05 16.24 14.63
C HIS A 253 21.28 14.86 15.28
N ASP A 254 20.22 14.15 15.64
CA ASP A 254 20.18 12.79 16.20
C ASP A 254 20.14 11.68 15.12
N GLY A 255 20.42 12.07 13.87
CA GLY A 255 20.58 11.22 12.69
C GLY A 255 21.65 10.14 12.81
N LEU A 256 22.69 10.39 13.60
CA LEU A 256 23.84 9.49 13.72
C LEU A 256 23.89 8.88 15.12
N GLY A 257 23.47 7.62 15.22
CA GLY A 257 23.54 6.82 16.46
C GLY A 257 24.94 6.31 16.79
N LYS A 258 25.08 5.69 17.96
CA LYS A 258 26.37 5.24 18.48
C LYS A 258 27.05 4.27 17.50
N TYR A 259 26.36 3.20 17.14
CA TYR A 259 26.92 2.17 16.25
C TYR A 259 27.12 2.67 14.82
N LEU A 260 26.25 3.57 14.34
CA LEU A 260 26.43 4.18 13.02
C LEU A 260 27.65 5.10 12.97
N SER A 261 27.97 5.80 14.07
CA SER A 261 29.14 6.67 14.15
C SER A 261 30.48 5.94 14.05
N GLU A 262 30.48 4.62 14.28
CA GLU A 262 31.67 3.77 14.11
C GLU A 262 31.93 3.41 12.64
N LEU A 263 30.90 3.49 11.78
CA LEU A 263 31.01 3.19 10.34
C LEU A 263 30.99 4.44 9.46
N ILE A 264 30.25 5.46 9.84
CA ILE A 264 30.01 6.65 9.02
C ILE A 264 30.89 7.79 9.50
N THR A 265 31.71 8.31 8.59
CA THR A 265 32.42 9.57 8.82
C THR A 265 31.54 10.72 8.35
N LYS A 266 31.21 11.63 9.25
CA LYS A 266 30.40 12.81 8.93
C LYS A 266 31.18 13.71 7.97
N ALA A 267 30.54 14.10 6.87
CA ALA A 267 31.08 15.05 5.90
C ALA A 267 31.34 16.42 6.54
N ASP A 268 32.43 17.05 6.12
CA ASP A 268 32.83 18.39 6.56
C ASP A 268 31.88 19.47 6.02
N GLY A 269 31.96 20.65 6.65
CA GLY A 269 31.20 21.83 6.24
C GLY A 269 29.81 21.96 6.88
N PRO A 270 29.16 23.12 6.66
CA PRO A 270 27.84 23.40 7.21
C PRO A 270 26.75 22.62 6.47
N THR A 271 25.58 22.48 7.10
CA THR A 271 24.36 22.03 6.43
C THR A 271 24.04 22.96 5.27
N ALA A 272 23.72 22.38 4.11
CA ALA A 272 23.28 23.11 2.94
C ALA A 272 21.93 23.80 3.17
N ASP A 273 21.64 24.84 2.39
CA ASP A 273 20.35 25.53 2.42
C ASP A 273 19.26 24.65 1.79
N ILE A 274 18.60 23.83 2.63
CA ILE A 274 17.62 22.84 2.22
C ILE A 274 16.45 23.50 1.50
N VAL A 275 15.92 24.60 2.04
CA VAL A 275 14.77 25.32 1.48
C VAL A 275 15.12 25.87 0.10
N ARG A 276 16.27 26.53 -0.04
CA ARG A 276 16.71 27.08 -1.32
C ARG A 276 16.87 25.98 -2.36
N ILE A 277 17.56 24.90 -2.04
CA ILE A 277 17.79 23.78 -2.96
C ILE A 277 16.46 23.17 -3.42
N LEU A 278 15.53 22.90 -2.50
CA LEU A 278 14.23 22.31 -2.84
C LEU A 278 13.39 23.25 -3.74
N ARG A 279 13.48 24.57 -3.53
CA ARG A 279 12.80 25.57 -4.37
C ARG A 279 13.44 25.70 -5.75
N GLU A 280 14.77 25.82 -5.82
CA GLU A 280 15.53 25.96 -7.08
C GLU A 280 15.40 24.72 -7.98
N THR A 281 15.31 23.54 -7.36
CA THR A 281 15.09 22.26 -8.06
C THR A 281 13.61 21.96 -8.29
N GLU A 282 12.71 22.89 -7.94
CA GLU A 282 11.26 22.78 -8.07
C GLU A 282 10.73 21.42 -7.57
N THR A 283 11.25 20.97 -6.43
CA THR A 283 10.89 19.66 -5.86
C THR A 283 9.41 19.63 -5.52
N ASP A 284 8.71 18.54 -5.85
CA ASP A 284 7.31 18.32 -5.50
C ASP A 284 7.17 17.56 -4.19
N VAL A 285 7.86 16.42 -4.07
CA VAL A 285 7.71 15.51 -2.94
C VAL A 285 9.08 15.17 -2.34
N VAL A 286 9.18 15.21 -1.02
CA VAL A 286 10.39 14.82 -0.30
C VAL A 286 10.16 13.49 0.44
N VAL A 287 11.06 12.54 0.22
CA VAL A 287 11.07 11.23 0.90
C VAL A 287 12.11 11.22 2.00
N SER A 288 11.71 10.85 3.22
CA SER A 288 12.62 10.71 4.35
C SER A 288 12.96 9.24 4.63
N TYR A 289 14.26 8.91 4.54
CA TYR A 289 14.87 7.62 4.89
C TYR A 289 15.94 7.78 5.99
N LEU A 290 15.74 8.71 6.92
CA LEU A 290 16.65 8.86 8.06
C LEU A 290 16.72 7.60 8.92
N PRO A 291 17.78 7.41 9.71
CA PRO A 291 17.85 6.30 10.65
C PRO A 291 16.73 6.31 11.69
N VAL A 292 16.43 5.13 12.24
CA VAL A 292 15.48 5.00 13.35
C VAL A 292 15.98 5.75 14.58
N GLY A 293 15.08 6.49 15.25
CA GLY A 293 15.40 7.30 16.42
C GLY A 293 15.83 8.73 16.08
N SER A 294 15.83 9.14 14.81
CA SER A 294 16.20 10.49 14.37
C SER A 294 15.03 11.47 14.47
N GLU A 295 14.52 11.70 15.68
CA GLU A 295 13.33 12.50 15.94
C GLU A 295 13.55 14.00 15.70
N MET A 296 14.63 14.56 16.27
CA MET A 296 14.99 15.97 16.08
C MET A 296 15.31 16.26 14.62
N ALA A 297 16.07 15.39 13.97
CA ALA A 297 16.41 15.52 12.55
C ALA A 297 15.13 15.53 11.71
N THR A 298 14.23 14.56 11.90
CA THR A 298 13.00 14.44 11.12
C THR A 298 12.12 15.67 11.29
N LYS A 299 11.85 16.10 12.52
CA LYS A 299 11.03 17.29 12.80
C LYS A 299 11.65 18.55 12.21
N TRP A 300 12.98 18.70 12.28
CA TRP A 300 13.69 19.81 11.66
C TRP A 300 13.54 19.80 10.13
N TYR A 301 13.75 18.66 9.48
CA TYR A 301 13.56 18.54 8.02
C TYR A 301 12.11 18.80 7.60
N VAL A 302 11.13 18.33 8.36
CA VAL A 302 9.71 18.59 8.07
C VAL A 302 9.43 20.10 8.02
N GLU A 303 9.99 20.90 8.94
CA GLU A 303 9.85 22.36 8.87
C GLU A 303 10.49 22.94 7.60
N GLN A 304 11.66 22.44 7.18
CA GLN A 304 12.30 22.89 5.93
C GLN A 304 11.45 22.52 4.69
N VAL A 305 10.85 21.33 4.69
CA VAL A 305 9.99 20.82 3.61
C VAL A 305 8.70 21.66 3.52
N LEU A 306 8.08 21.97 4.66
CA LEU A 306 6.91 22.85 4.75
C LEU A 306 7.23 24.25 4.24
N GLU A 307 8.41 24.78 4.55
CA GLU A 307 8.86 26.09 4.06
C GLU A 307 9.20 26.09 2.57
N ALA A 308 9.75 24.99 2.04
CA ALA A 308 9.99 24.82 0.62
C ALA A 308 8.71 24.65 -0.21
N GLY A 309 7.57 24.32 0.41
CA GLY A 309 6.31 24.09 -0.29
C GLY A 309 6.19 22.71 -0.92
N CYS A 310 6.81 21.69 -0.32
CA CYS A 310 6.85 20.33 -0.86
C CYS A 310 5.92 19.38 -0.08
N GLY A 311 5.33 18.39 -0.75
CA GLY A 311 4.70 17.24 -0.09
C GLY A 311 5.75 16.37 0.61
N PHE A 312 5.32 15.56 1.58
CA PHE A 312 6.24 14.75 2.39
C PHE A 312 5.82 13.28 2.51
N VAL A 313 6.77 12.37 2.34
CA VAL A 313 6.59 10.92 2.57
C VAL A 313 7.56 10.47 3.65
N ASN A 314 7.02 10.14 4.82
CA ASN A 314 7.80 9.75 5.99
C ASN A 314 7.95 8.23 6.08
N CYS A 315 9.13 7.70 5.73
CA CYS A 315 9.34 6.24 5.73
C CYS A 315 9.82 5.68 7.08
N ILE A 316 10.00 6.52 8.11
CA ILE A 316 10.65 6.14 9.37
C ILE A 316 9.64 6.21 10.54
N PRO A 317 9.89 5.52 11.68
CA PRO A 317 8.96 5.47 12.81
C PRO A 317 9.06 6.68 13.75
N VAL A 318 9.14 7.88 13.17
CA VAL A 318 8.94 9.15 13.89
C VAL A 318 7.56 9.64 13.53
N PHE A 319 6.73 9.95 14.53
CA PHE A 319 5.35 10.33 14.27
C PHE A 319 5.26 11.76 13.73
N ILE A 320 4.73 11.88 12.52
CA ILE A 320 4.49 13.14 11.80
C ILE A 320 3.07 13.10 11.27
N ALA A 321 2.78 12.25 10.29
CA ALA A 321 1.44 12.18 9.69
C ALA A 321 0.38 11.79 10.72
N ARG A 322 0.71 10.97 11.72
CA ARG A 322 -0.22 10.54 12.77
C ARG A 322 -0.46 11.59 13.86
N GLU A 323 0.44 12.55 14.04
CA GLU A 323 0.34 13.56 15.10
C GLU A 323 -0.56 14.74 14.68
N PRO A 324 -1.59 15.11 15.48
CA PRO A 324 -2.48 16.23 15.16
C PRO A 324 -1.74 17.55 14.91
N TYR A 325 -0.65 17.81 15.66
CA TYR A 325 0.16 19.02 15.49
C TYR A 325 0.70 19.13 14.06
N TRP A 326 1.37 18.09 13.55
CA TRP A 326 1.94 18.10 12.20
C TRP A 326 0.87 18.05 11.13
N GLN A 327 -0.21 17.29 11.32
CA GLN A 327 -1.35 17.30 10.39
C GLN A 327 -1.88 18.72 10.15
N GLN A 328 -2.05 19.48 11.23
CA GLN A 328 -2.51 20.87 11.16
C GLN A 328 -1.51 21.76 10.40
N ARG A 329 -0.21 21.60 10.62
CA ARG A 329 0.84 22.35 9.90
C ARG A 329 0.82 22.07 8.40
N PHE A 330 0.64 20.82 7.98
CA PHE A 330 0.51 20.44 6.57
C PHE A 330 -0.78 21.01 5.95
N LEU A 331 -1.90 21.00 6.68
CA LEU A 331 -3.16 21.62 6.26
C LEU A 331 -3.01 23.13 6.05
N GLU A 332 -2.42 23.84 7.01
CA GLU A 332 -2.20 25.30 6.95
C GLU A 332 -1.33 25.73 5.78
N ARG A 333 -0.36 24.90 5.40
CA ARG A 333 0.52 25.14 4.24
C ARG A 333 -0.06 24.66 2.92
N GLY A 334 -1.20 23.96 2.93
CA GLY A 334 -1.80 23.40 1.71
C GLY A 334 -1.00 22.24 1.11
N LEU A 335 -0.27 21.48 1.93
CA LEU A 335 0.66 20.42 1.49
C LEU A 335 0.21 19.04 1.98
N PRO A 336 0.36 17.98 1.19
CA PRO A 336 0.05 16.62 1.62
C PRO A 336 1.21 15.97 2.38
N VAL A 337 0.85 15.09 3.31
CA VAL A 337 1.79 14.18 3.99
C VAL A 337 1.29 12.74 3.95
N ILE A 338 2.20 11.79 3.74
CA ILE A 338 1.96 10.35 3.88
C ILE A 338 2.93 9.81 4.92
N GLY A 339 2.42 9.12 5.93
CA GLY A 339 3.23 8.58 7.02
C GLY A 339 2.38 7.80 8.05
N ASP A 340 2.97 7.13 9.03
CA ASP A 340 4.41 7.03 9.31
C ASP A 340 4.91 5.57 9.32
N ASP A 341 6.22 5.37 9.10
CA ASP A 341 6.92 4.08 9.02
C ASP A 341 6.46 3.21 7.83
N ILE A 342 7.19 3.20 6.72
CA ILE A 342 6.78 2.53 5.47
C ILE A 342 6.57 1.02 5.66
N LYS A 343 5.54 0.44 5.02
CA LYS A 343 5.35 -1.02 4.96
C LYS A 343 6.34 -1.65 3.98
N SER A 344 6.66 -2.91 4.24
CA SER A 344 7.25 -3.81 3.26
C SER A 344 6.11 -4.59 2.58
N GLN A 345 6.31 -5.09 1.35
CA GLN A 345 5.31 -5.90 0.64
C GLN A 345 4.98 -7.17 1.44
N VAL A 346 6.01 -7.97 1.75
CA VAL A 346 5.90 -9.15 2.62
C VAL A 346 7.01 -9.12 3.65
N GLY A 347 6.69 -8.61 4.83
CA GLY A 347 7.60 -8.54 5.97
C GLY A 347 7.22 -9.50 7.10
N ALA A 348 8.12 -9.66 8.06
CA ALA A 348 7.89 -10.52 9.22
C ALA A 348 6.59 -10.20 9.98
N THR A 349 6.29 -8.92 10.20
CA THR A 349 5.10 -8.49 10.96
C THR A 349 3.79 -8.88 10.28
N ILE A 350 3.65 -8.68 8.96
CA ILE A 350 2.41 -9.07 8.25
C ILE A 350 2.27 -10.59 8.19
N THR A 351 3.35 -11.33 7.96
CA THR A 351 3.29 -12.79 7.95
C THR A 351 2.92 -13.35 9.32
N HIS A 352 3.53 -12.84 10.39
CA HIS A 352 3.19 -13.25 11.75
C HIS A 352 1.72 -12.93 12.08
N ARG A 353 1.25 -11.72 11.72
CA ARG A 353 -0.14 -11.30 11.89
C ARG A 353 -1.12 -12.27 11.23
N MET A 354 -0.87 -12.64 9.98
CA MET A 354 -1.71 -13.57 9.21
C MET A 354 -1.71 -14.98 9.81
N LEU A 355 -0.56 -15.47 10.29
CA LEU A 355 -0.47 -16.77 10.95
C LEU A 355 -1.21 -16.79 12.30
N ALA A 356 -1.03 -15.74 13.12
CA ALA A 356 -1.75 -15.61 14.39
C ALA A 356 -3.27 -15.55 14.17
N ARG A 357 -3.71 -14.81 13.14
CA ARG A 357 -5.13 -14.73 12.78
C ARG A 357 -5.66 -16.08 12.28
N LEU A 358 -4.91 -16.81 11.47
CA LEU A 358 -5.29 -18.15 11.03
C LEU A 358 -5.49 -19.10 12.21
N PHE A 359 -4.62 -19.04 13.24
CA PHE A 359 -4.80 -19.85 14.45
C PHE A 359 -6.12 -19.49 15.14
N ALA A 360 -6.36 -18.19 15.37
CA ALA A 360 -7.59 -17.71 15.99
C ALA A 360 -8.85 -18.12 15.20
N ASP A 361 -8.89 -17.88 13.88
CA ASP A 361 -10.03 -18.19 13.01
C ASP A 361 -10.36 -19.68 12.92
N ARG A 362 -9.37 -20.55 13.18
CA ARG A 362 -9.55 -22.02 13.18
C ARG A 362 -9.79 -22.58 14.58
N GLY A 363 -9.98 -21.73 15.59
CA GLY A 363 -10.22 -22.14 16.97
C GLY A 363 -8.99 -22.73 17.66
N VAL A 364 -7.78 -22.42 17.17
CA VAL A 364 -6.52 -22.79 17.81
C VAL A 364 -6.13 -21.67 18.78
N ARG A 365 -6.05 -21.99 20.07
CA ARG A 365 -5.57 -21.04 21.08
C ARG A 365 -4.06 -20.89 20.94
N VAL A 366 -3.56 -19.72 20.56
CA VAL A 366 -2.14 -19.38 20.67
C VAL A 366 -1.74 -19.35 22.16
N ASP A 367 -0.70 -20.09 22.53
CA ASP A 367 -0.17 -20.12 23.89
C ASP A 367 1.11 -19.29 24.01
N ARG A 368 2.02 -19.40 23.01
CA ARG A 368 3.32 -18.70 22.99
C ARG A 368 3.71 -18.32 21.58
N THR A 369 4.45 -17.23 21.43
CA THR A 369 5.04 -16.86 20.14
C THR A 369 6.34 -16.07 20.27
N TYR A 370 7.23 -16.26 19.30
CA TYR A 370 8.32 -15.34 19.07
C TYR A 370 8.46 -14.95 17.59
N GLN A 371 9.06 -13.79 17.38
CA GLN A 371 9.52 -13.29 16.09
C GLN A 371 10.93 -12.69 16.26
N LEU A 372 11.93 -13.43 15.81
CA LEU A 372 13.33 -13.03 15.83
C LEU A 372 13.71 -12.46 14.47
N ASN A 373 14.23 -11.23 14.42
CA ASN A 373 14.63 -10.57 13.16
C ASN A 373 16.11 -10.20 13.22
N PHE A 374 16.89 -10.54 12.19
CA PHE A 374 18.29 -10.12 12.10
C PHE A 374 18.66 -9.84 10.64
N GLY A 375 19.68 -9.00 10.44
CA GLY A 375 20.13 -8.53 9.13
C GLY A 375 21.53 -7.92 9.22
N GLY A 376 22.10 -7.54 8.07
CA GLY A 376 23.48 -7.07 7.96
C GLY A 376 23.64 -5.65 7.41
N ASN A 377 22.57 -4.83 7.41
CA ASN A 377 22.62 -3.44 6.97
C ASN A 377 22.74 -2.46 8.15
N THR A 378 22.93 -1.19 7.81
CA THR A 378 23.04 -0.10 8.80
C THR A 378 21.76 0.13 9.59
N ASP A 379 20.57 -0.17 9.06
CA ASP A 379 19.32 -0.10 9.84
C ASP A 379 19.35 -1.13 10.98
N PHE A 380 19.69 -2.39 10.71
CA PHE A 380 19.83 -3.43 11.74
C PHE A 380 20.92 -3.10 12.77
N LEU A 381 22.04 -2.55 12.31
CA LEU A 381 23.10 -2.09 13.21
C LEU A 381 22.62 -0.97 14.13
N ASN A 382 21.92 0.03 13.59
CA ASN A 382 21.33 1.11 14.37
C ASN A 382 20.28 0.59 15.36
N MET A 383 19.55 -0.47 15.00
CA MET A 383 18.60 -1.16 15.86
C MET A 383 19.26 -2.03 16.96
N LEU A 384 20.59 -2.15 17.05
CA LEU A 384 21.21 -2.71 18.26
C LEU A 384 21.13 -1.76 19.46
N GLU A 385 20.98 -0.47 19.20
CA GLU A 385 20.82 0.57 20.22
C GLU A 385 19.41 0.50 20.80
N ARG A 386 19.22 -0.33 21.84
CA ARG A 386 17.92 -0.61 22.45
C ARG A 386 17.18 0.66 22.92
N GLU A 387 17.89 1.68 23.36
CA GLU A 387 17.33 2.97 23.79
C GLU A 387 16.57 3.68 22.65
N ARG A 388 16.92 3.43 21.37
CA ARG A 388 16.23 3.98 20.20
C ARG A 388 14.99 3.18 19.78
N LEU A 389 14.65 2.10 20.49
CA LEU A 389 13.69 1.08 20.03
C LEU A 389 12.44 0.90 20.87
N ASP A 390 12.31 1.59 22.01
CA ASP A 390 11.21 1.34 22.94
C ASP A 390 9.83 1.48 22.25
N SER A 391 9.64 2.51 21.44
CA SER A 391 8.43 2.72 20.64
C SER A 391 8.19 1.61 19.60
N LYS A 392 9.25 1.12 18.95
CA LYS A 392 9.18 0.12 17.87
C LYS A 392 8.91 -1.29 18.41
N LYS A 393 9.46 -1.64 19.58
CA LYS A 393 9.19 -2.91 20.26
C LYS A 393 7.73 -3.00 20.67
N VAL A 394 7.20 -1.96 21.31
CA VAL A 394 5.77 -1.88 21.71
C VAL A 394 4.87 -1.98 20.48
N SER A 395 5.16 -1.20 19.43
CA SER A 395 4.35 -1.19 18.20
C SER A 395 4.32 -2.55 17.50
N LYS A 396 5.45 -3.27 17.43
CA LYS A 396 5.53 -4.59 16.79
C LYS A 396 4.84 -5.68 17.62
N THR A 397 5.01 -5.68 18.94
CA THR A 397 4.30 -6.61 19.81
C THR A 397 2.79 -6.42 19.68
N ASN A 398 2.31 -5.17 19.76
CA ASN A 398 0.89 -4.84 19.62
C ASN A 398 0.32 -5.22 18.24
N ALA A 399 1.11 -5.09 17.17
CA ALA A 399 0.69 -5.46 15.82
C ALA A 399 0.40 -6.97 15.65
N VAL A 400 0.97 -7.82 16.51
CA VAL A 400 0.73 -9.27 16.53
C VAL A 400 -0.34 -9.63 17.56
N THR A 401 -0.21 -9.14 18.79
CA THR A 401 -1.15 -9.46 19.87
C THR A 401 -2.56 -8.93 19.60
N SER A 402 -2.71 -7.85 18.85
CA SER A 402 -4.03 -7.33 18.43
C SER A 402 -4.84 -8.26 17.53
N GLN A 403 -4.23 -9.31 16.96
CA GLN A 403 -4.96 -10.31 16.18
C GLN A 403 -5.52 -11.45 17.01
N ILE A 404 -5.15 -11.50 18.28
CA ILE A 404 -5.53 -12.54 19.22
C ILE A 404 -6.61 -11.92 20.09
N ASP A 405 -7.79 -12.56 20.13
CA ASP A 405 -8.98 -12.01 20.80
C ASP A 405 -8.89 -12.02 22.34
N TYR A 406 -7.72 -12.37 22.89
CA TYR A 406 -7.44 -12.42 24.32
C TYR A 406 -5.99 -12.00 24.60
N LEU A 407 -5.73 -11.60 25.85
CA LEU A 407 -4.41 -11.18 26.29
C LEU A 407 -3.49 -12.38 26.51
N LEU A 408 -2.34 -12.39 25.83
CA LEU A 408 -1.23 -13.27 26.16
C LEU A 408 -0.37 -12.65 27.26
N PRO A 409 0.14 -13.44 28.22
CA PRO A 409 1.16 -12.96 29.16
C PRO A 409 2.37 -12.39 28.40
N SER A 410 2.92 -11.28 28.87
CA SER A 410 4.04 -10.61 28.20
C SER A 410 5.30 -11.50 28.11
N ALA A 411 5.47 -12.44 29.02
CA ALA A 411 6.56 -13.42 29.00
C ALA A 411 6.43 -14.46 27.87
N ASP A 412 5.22 -14.65 27.33
CA ASP A 412 4.91 -15.63 26.29
C ASP A 412 4.98 -15.05 24.87
N VAL A 413 5.31 -13.75 24.75
CA VAL A 413 5.41 -13.03 23.47
C VAL A 413 6.75 -12.31 23.36
N HIS A 414 7.54 -12.68 22.36
CA HIS A 414 8.82 -12.02 22.09
C HIS A 414 8.91 -11.54 20.64
N VAL A 415 8.83 -10.22 20.40
CA VAL A 415 8.92 -9.62 19.06
C VAL A 415 9.92 -8.48 19.06
N GLY A 416 10.91 -8.52 18.17
CA GLY A 416 11.89 -7.45 18.06
C GLY A 416 13.04 -7.72 17.09
N PRO A 417 13.89 -6.72 16.83
CA PRO A 417 15.23 -6.99 16.32
C PRO A 417 15.99 -7.85 17.32
N SER A 418 16.72 -8.83 16.80
CA SER A 418 17.42 -9.83 17.57
C SER A 418 18.92 -9.64 17.47
N ASP A 419 19.46 -9.42 16.27
CA ASP A 419 20.90 -9.34 16.08
C ASP A 419 21.32 -8.66 14.76
N TYR A 420 22.61 -8.38 14.64
CA TYR A 420 23.29 -7.90 13.44
C TYR A 420 24.27 -8.96 12.92
N VAL A 421 24.09 -9.37 11.66
CA VAL A 421 24.90 -10.41 11.01
C VAL A 421 25.50 -9.84 9.73
N PRO A 422 26.77 -9.37 9.74
CA PRO A 422 27.33 -8.52 8.67
C PRO A 422 27.22 -9.11 7.26
N TRP A 423 27.46 -10.42 7.10
CA TRP A 423 27.47 -11.07 5.78
C TRP A 423 26.07 -11.18 5.15
N LEU A 424 25.00 -10.96 5.91
CA LEU A 424 23.66 -10.87 5.34
C LEU A 424 23.48 -9.63 4.45
N GLN A 425 24.30 -8.59 4.64
CA GLN A 425 24.14 -7.31 3.94
C GLN A 425 22.69 -6.80 4.12
N ASP A 426 22.03 -6.30 3.08
CA ASP A 426 20.63 -5.86 3.16
C ASP A 426 19.60 -7.01 3.24
N ARG A 427 20.04 -8.28 3.30
CA ARG A 427 19.11 -9.37 3.58
C ARG A 427 18.69 -9.33 5.04
N LYS A 428 17.43 -9.67 5.24
CA LYS A 428 16.80 -9.84 6.53
C LYS A 428 16.20 -11.21 6.62
N TRP A 429 16.57 -11.89 7.70
CA TRP A 429 16.01 -13.17 8.05
C TRP A 429 15.11 -13.00 9.27
N CYS A 430 13.99 -13.71 9.24
CA CYS A 430 13.08 -13.76 10.35
C CYS A 430 12.68 -15.19 10.67
N HIS A 431 12.80 -15.55 11.95
CA HIS A 431 12.27 -16.79 12.50
C HIS A 431 11.02 -16.47 13.31
N ILE A 432 9.91 -17.10 12.94
CA ILE A 432 8.64 -17.01 13.64
C ILE A 432 8.29 -18.38 14.18
N ARG A 433 7.91 -18.44 15.45
CA ARG A 433 7.37 -19.64 16.09
C ARG A 433 6.04 -19.31 16.75
N LEU A 434 5.02 -20.10 16.45
CA LEU A 434 3.75 -20.08 17.16
C LEU A 434 3.52 -21.45 17.79
N GLU A 435 3.21 -21.45 19.07
CA GLU A 435 2.74 -22.62 19.80
C GLU A 435 1.29 -22.39 20.17
N GLY A 436 0.45 -23.40 19.93
CA GLY A 436 -0.96 -23.33 20.27
C GLY A 436 -1.54 -24.66 20.72
N THR A 437 -2.74 -24.58 21.27
CA THR A 437 -3.53 -25.70 21.77
C THR A 437 -4.74 -25.90 20.87
N THR A 438 -4.95 -27.15 20.42
CA THR A 438 -6.03 -27.56 19.52
C THR A 438 -7.09 -28.40 20.26
N PHE A 439 -8.02 -29.00 19.50
CA PHE A 439 -9.06 -29.87 20.05
C PHE A 439 -8.49 -31.00 20.91
N GLY A 440 -9.06 -31.19 22.10
CA GLY A 440 -8.59 -32.19 23.08
C GLY A 440 -7.29 -31.79 23.79
N ASP A 441 -7.00 -30.50 23.85
CA ASP A 441 -5.79 -29.93 24.45
C ASP A 441 -4.48 -30.42 23.83
N VAL A 442 -4.52 -30.79 22.55
CA VAL A 442 -3.37 -31.32 21.82
C VAL A 442 -2.50 -30.16 21.30
N PRO A 443 -1.17 -30.17 21.53
CA PRO A 443 -0.29 -29.11 21.08
C PRO A 443 -0.14 -29.09 19.54
N LEU A 444 -0.13 -27.88 18.99
CA LEU A 444 0.20 -27.57 17.60
C LEU A 444 1.31 -26.54 17.59
N ASN A 445 2.37 -26.83 16.84
CA ASN A 445 3.51 -25.94 16.69
C ASN A 445 3.69 -25.58 15.22
N LEU A 446 3.94 -24.31 14.95
CA LEU A 446 4.37 -23.80 13.65
C LEU A 446 5.70 -23.08 13.82
N GLU A 447 6.66 -23.41 12.97
CA GLU A 447 7.91 -22.69 12.86
C GLU A 447 8.14 -22.32 11.39
N MET A 448 8.54 -21.07 11.15
CA MET A 448 8.71 -20.51 9.83
C MET A 448 9.97 -19.66 9.77
N LYS A 449 10.71 -19.80 8.68
CA LYS A 449 11.78 -18.88 8.29
C LYS A 449 11.32 -18.05 7.09
N LEU A 450 11.49 -16.73 7.19
CA LEU A 450 11.30 -15.78 6.09
C LEU A 450 12.65 -15.16 5.73
N GLU A 451 12.99 -15.17 4.44
CA GLU A 451 14.18 -14.50 3.90
C GLU A 451 13.76 -13.46 2.88
N VAL A 452 14.20 -12.21 3.07
CA VAL A 452 13.93 -11.11 2.15
C VAL A 452 15.15 -10.22 1.99
N TRP A 453 15.19 -9.46 0.90
CA TRP A 453 15.99 -8.24 0.82
C TRP A 453 15.16 -7.10 1.44
N ASP A 454 15.63 -6.46 2.51
CA ASP A 454 14.78 -5.58 3.32
C ASP A 454 14.41 -4.28 2.57
N SER A 455 15.38 -3.67 1.89
CA SER A 455 15.17 -2.36 1.25
C SER A 455 14.32 -2.44 -0.03
N PRO A 456 14.57 -3.35 -0.99
CA PRO A 456 13.70 -3.51 -2.17
C PRO A 456 12.26 -3.90 -1.83
N ASN A 457 12.05 -4.56 -0.69
CA ASN A 457 10.73 -4.96 -0.21
C ASN A 457 9.84 -3.75 0.16
N SER A 458 10.37 -2.52 0.24
CA SER A 458 9.59 -1.28 0.43
C SER A 458 9.63 -0.32 -0.76
N ALA A 459 10.57 -0.49 -1.71
CA ALA A 459 10.79 0.47 -2.79
C ALA A 459 9.52 0.71 -3.64
N GLY A 460 8.83 -0.36 -4.05
CA GLY A 460 7.59 -0.23 -4.80
C GLY A 460 6.48 0.50 -4.05
N VAL A 461 6.37 0.28 -2.73
CA VAL A 461 5.42 0.97 -1.86
C VAL A 461 5.70 2.47 -1.81
N VAL A 462 6.98 2.87 -1.79
CA VAL A 462 7.36 4.29 -1.83
C VAL A 462 7.09 4.91 -3.19
N ILE A 463 7.32 4.18 -4.30
CA ILE A 463 6.97 4.65 -5.65
C ILE A 463 5.45 4.94 -5.73
N ASP A 464 4.58 4.06 -5.21
CA ASP A 464 3.13 4.33 -5.12
C ASP A 464 2.82 5.55 -4.21
N ALA A 465 3.49 5.67 -3.07
CA ALA A 465 3.28 6.77 -2.13
C ALA A 465 3.64 8.15 -2.71
N VAL A 466 4.80 8.30 -3.37
CA VAL A 466 5.20 9.60 -3.95
C VAL A 466 4.25 10.04 -5.07
N ARG A 467 3.74 9.09 -5.87
CA ARG A 467 2.73 9.38 -6.92
C ARG A 467 1.39 9.79 -6.32
N CYS A 468 0.94 9.15 -5.23
CA CYS A 468 -0.24 9.59 -4.50
C CYS A 468 -0.07 11.00 -3.90
N ALA A 469 1.10 11.31 -3.36
CA ALA A 469 1.41 12.64 -2.83
C ALA A 469 1.40 13.71 -3.94
N LYS A 470 1.92 13.38 -5.14
CA LYS A 470 1.84 14.27 -6.30
C LYS A 470 0.42 14.50 -6.79
N LEU A 471 -0.40 13.45 -6.88
CA LEU A 471 -1.82 13.60 -7.23
C LEU A 471 -2.55 14.52 -6.24
N ALA A 472 -2.26 14.40 -4.95
CA ALA A 472 -2.79 15.30 -3.93
C ALA A 472 -2.34 16.75 -4.14
N LEU A 473 -1.05 16.98 -4.39
CA LEU A 473 -0.51 18.32 -4.69
C LEU A 473 -1.22 18.97 -5.88
N ASP A 474 -1.39 18.23 -6.99
CA ASP A 474 -2.01 18.77 -8.21
C ASP A 474 -3.47 19.16 -8.02
N HIS A 475 -4.16 18.52 -7.08
CA HIS A 475 -5.57 18.76 -6.77
C HIS A 475 -5.76 19.65 -5.53
N GLY A 476 -4.68 20.20 -4.97
CA GLY A 476 -4.74 21.06 -3.78
C GLY A 476 -5.22 20.36 -2.52
N ILE A 477 -5.02 19.04 -2.42
CA ILE A 477 -5.35 18.24 -1.24
C ILE A 477 -4.20 18.34 -0.25
N ALA A 478 -4.52 18.77 0.97
CA ALA A 478 -3.56 19.02 2.02
C ALA A 478 -3.78 18.12 3.25
N GLY A 479 -2.79 18.10 4.14
CA GLY A 479 -2.82 17.28 5.35
C GLY A 479 -2.49 15.82 5.11
N ALA A 480 -2.75 14.99 6.12
CA ALA A 480 -2.46 13.57 6.04
C ALA A 480 -3.39 12.86 5.06
N LEU A 481 -2.83 12.19 4.04
CA LEU A 481 -3.61 11.39 3.10
C LEU A 481 -4.00 10.08 3.77
N LEU A 482 -5.19 10.03 4.36
CA LEU A 482 -5.65 8.91 5.20
C LEU A 482 -5.59 7.56 4.49
N ALA A 483 -6.14 7.47 3.27
CA ALA A 483 -6.17 6.23 2.51
C ALA A 483 -4.77 5.75 2.08
N PRO A 484 -3.93 6.57 1.39
CA PRO A 484 -2.53 6.22 1.12
C PRO A 484 -1.75 5.85 2.38
N SER A 485 -1.88 6.62 3.45
CA SER A 485 -1.15 6.35 4.71
C SER A 485 -1.56 4.99 5.29
N ALA A 486 -2.85 4.69 5.35
CA ALA A 486 -3.34 3.42 5.89
C ALA A 486 -2.84 2.20 5.12
N TYR A 487 -2.75 2.32 3.78
CA TYR A 487 -2.32 1.21 2.95
C TYR A 487 -0.79 1.06 2.94
N PHE A 488 -0.05 2.16 2.84
CA PHE A 488 1.41 2.16 2.66
C PHE A 488 2.23 2.19 3.94
N MET A 489 1.66 2.64 5.07
CA MET A 489 2.40 2.94 6.30
C MET A 489 1.96 2.06 7.47
N LYS A 490 2.89 1.71 8.37
CA LYS A 490 2.63 0.85 9.53
C LYS A 490 1.88 1.59 10.64
N SER A 491 2.13 2.89 10.77
CA SER A 491 1.56 3.77 11.78
C SER A 491 0.79 4.94 11.15
N PRO A 492 -0.29 4.67 10.39
CA PRO A 492 -1.12 5.71 9.82
C PRO A 492 -1.89 6.51 10.88
N PRO A 493 -2.44 7.69 10.52
CA PRO A 493 -3.37 8.44 11.35
C PRO A 493 -4.56 7.59 11.80
N GLU A 494 -5.14 6.87 10.84
CA GLU A 494 -6.28 5.97 11.03
C GLU A 494 -5.93 4.58 10.51
N GLN A 495 -6.18 3.57 11.34
CA GLN A 495 -5.92 2.17 11.00
C GLN A 495 -7.13 1.56 10.29
N TYR A 496 -6.87 0.85 9.19
CA TYR A 496 -7.85 0.10 8.42
C TYR A 496 -7.34 -1.32 8.20
N HIS A 497 -8.25 -2.26 7.95
CA HIS A 497 -7.85 -3.53 7.36
C HIS A 497 -7.22 -3.30 5.98
N ASP A 498 -6.20 -4.10 5.64
CA ASP A 498 -5.38 -3.85 4.45
C ASP A 498 -6.19 -3.92 3.13
N ASP A 499 -7.25 -4.74 3.07
CA ASP A 499 -8.19 -4.82 1.95
C ASP A 499 -9.02 -3.54 1.80
N VAL A 500 -9.57 -3.03 2.90
CA VAL A 500 -10.30 -1.77 2.94
C VAL A 500 -9.39 -0.59 2.62
N ALA A 501 -8.16 -0.57 3.15
CA ALA A 501 -7.18 0.46 2.87
C ALA A 501 -6.81 0.48 1.37
N ARG A 502 -6.62 -0.70 0.77
CA ARG A 502 -6.35 -0.84 -0.67
C ARG A 502 -7.48 -0.26 -1.51
N ASP A 503 -8.72 -0.66 -1.23
CA ASP A 503 -9.89 -0.19 -1.98
C ASP A 503 -10.05 1.34 -1.90
N ARG A 504 -9.74 1.93 -0.74
CA ARG A 504 -9.76 3.39 -0.56
C ARG A 504 -8.64 4.10 -1.32
N VAL A 505 -7.46 3.50 -1.45
CA VAL A 505 -6.38 4.05 -2.30
C VAL A 505 -6.78 3.99 -3.76
N GLU A 506 -7.38 2.89 -4.22
CA GLU A 506 -7.93 2.81 -5.58
C GLU A 506 -8.98 3.90 -5.83
N GLU A 507 -9.89 4.13 -4.89
CA GLU A 507 -10.88 5.22 -4.97
C GLU A 507 -10.20 6.60 -5.06
N PHE A 508 -9.22 6.86 -4.19
CA PHE A 508 -8.42 8.08 -4.24
C PHE A 508 -7.78 8.29 -5.62
N ILE A 509 -7.13 7.24 -6.17
CA ILE A 509 -6.49 7.29 -7.49
C ILE A 509 -7.51 7.58 -8.59
N GLN A 510 -8.68 6.95 -8.56
CA GLN A 510 -9.71 7.17 -9.60
C GLN A 510 -10.33 8.56 -9.54
N ILE A 511 -10.56 9.10 -8.34
CA ILE A 511 -11.14 10.44 -8.16
C ILE A 511 -10.18 11.53 -8.68
N TYR A 512 -8.89 11.39 -8.38
CA TYR A 512 -7.87 12.40 -8.70
C TYR A 512 -7.05 12.04 -9.94
N ARG A 513 -7.51 11.10 -10.76
CA ARG A 513 -6.83 10.71 -12.00
C ARG A 513 -6.70 11.91 -12.93
N ARG A 514 -5.51 12.13 -13.47
CA ARG A 514 -5.25 13.14 -14.49
C ARG A 514 -6.05 12.81 -15.76
N GLN A 515 -6.75 13.80 -16.30
CA GLN A 515 -7.29 13.72 -17.66
C GLN A 515 -6.12 13.99 -18.61
N THR A 516 -5.60 12.95 -19.25
CA THR A 516 -4.70 13.16 -20.38
C THR A 516 -5.49 13.89 -21.46
N THR A 517 -5.12 15.14 -21.75
CA THR A 517 -5.58 15.82 -22.96
C THR A 517 -5.12 14.97 -24.13
N SER A 518 -6.05 14.25 -24.76
CA SER A 518 -5.82 13.69 -26.08
C SER A 518 -5.49 14.85 -27.01
N GLU A 519 -4.23 15.01 -27.37
CA GLU A 519 -3.82 15.93 -28.42
C GLU A 519 -4.62 15.63 -29.69
N GLY A 520 -5.05 16.71 -30.35
CA GLY A 520 -6.13 16.75 -31.33
C GLY A 520 -6.18 15.62 -32.35
N GLU A 521 -7.35 14.99 -32.44
CA GLU A 521 -7.85 14.58 -33.75
C GLU A 521 -7.98 15.84 -34.62
N ALA A 522 -6.94 16.08 -35.42
CA ALA A 522 -6.99 17.04 -36.50
C ALA A 522 -8.18 16.67 -37.40
N THR A 523 -9.25 17.46 -37.30
CA THR A 523 -10.38 17.39 -38.22
C THR A 523 -9.82 17.69 -39.62
N PRO A 524 -9.94 16.79 -40.61
CA PRO A 524 -9.44 17.07 -41.94
C PRO A 524 -10.22 18.26 -42.51
N ALA A 525 -9.48 19.28 -42.93
CA ALA A 525 -10.01 20.48 -43.54
C ALA A 525 -10.96 20.11 -44.69
N GLY A 526 -12.23 20.47 -44.54
CA GLY A 526 -13.23 20.34 -45.59
C GLY A 526 -12.80 21.06 -46.85
N SER A 527 -12.77 20.32 -47.94
CA SER A 527 -12.52 20.78 -49.29
C SER A 527 -13.50 21.90 -49.69
N ARG A 528 -12.93 22.97 -50.24
CA ARG A 528 -13.63 24.04 -50.95
C ARG A 528 -14.48 23.47 -52.09
N GLU A 529 -15.77 23.77 -52.11
CA GLU A 529 -16.51 23.88 -53.37
C GLU A 529 -16.80 25.36 -53.63
N VAL A 530 -16.20 25.85 -54.71
CA VAL A 530 -16.46 27.15 -55.31
C VAL A 530 -17.68 26.98 -56.18
N ALA A 531 -18.78 27.66 -55.83
CA ALA A 531 -19.92 27.83 -56.71
C ALA A 531 -19.94 29.27 -57.23
N THR A 532 -19.89 29.43 -58.55
CA THR A 532 -20.40 30.60 -59.28
C THR A 532 -20.42 30.28 -60.78
N PRO A 533 -21.29 30.92 -61.59
CA PRO A 533 -22.46 31.74 -61.24
C PRO A 533 -23.80 31.01 -61.44
#